data_AF-A0A959MB05-F1
#
_entry.id   AF-A0A959MB05-F1
#
_cell.length_a   1.000
_cell.length_b   1.000
_cell.length_c   1.000
_cell.angle_alpha   90.00
_cell.angle_beta   90.00
_cell.angle_gamma   90.00
#
_symmetry.space_group_name_H-M   'P 1'
#
loop_
_entity.id
_entity.type
_entity.pdbx_description
1 polymer ?
#
loop_
_entity_poly.entity_id
_entity_poly.type
_entity_poly.pdbx_seq_one_letter_code
_entity_poly.pdbx_strand_id
1 'polypeptide(L)'
;MFRYLFFLLLLAGTYTNVWGQKVLFPEIDTNYAGKTVSLPGSPFKYSVLFRQDESIVKTSGGGQGLARGNHDFTGYIPIDGSSQHGYVIVNHELSDSNSTFGDGGGMTVFEAKVVNGEWQ
;
A
#
# COMPACT_ATOMS: atom_id res chain seq x y z
N MET A 1 27.29 49.16 -55.82
CA MET A 1 26.35 49.89 -54.96
C MET A 1 25.41 48.84 -54.35
N PHE A 2 25.41 48.74 -53.02
CA PHE A 2 24.74 47.70 -52.21
C PHE A 2 23.22 47.62 -52.44
N ARG A 3 22.62 46.42 -52.32
CA ARG A 3 21.61 46.09 -51.29
C ARG A 3 21.02 44.68 -51.48
N TYR A 4 21.56 43.74 -50.71
CA TYR A 4 20.84 42.56 -50.27
C TYR A 4 19.80 42.99 -49.21
N LEU A 5 18.57 42.50 -49.29
CA LEU A 5 17.76 42.31 -48.08
C LEU A 5 16.67 41.26 -48.30
N PHE A 6 17.03 40.01 -48.02
CA PHE A 6 16.10 38.94 -47.68
C PHE A 6 15.44 39.29 -46.34
N PHE A 7 14.11 39.36 -46.29
CA PHE A 7 13.37 39.32 -45.02
C PHE A 7 12.42 38.12 -45.07
N LEU A 8 12.91 36.97 -44.61
CA LEU A 8 12.08 35.83 -44.25
C LEU A 8 11.78 35.97 -42.75
N LEU A 9 10.57 36.42 -42.39
CA LEU A 9 10.11 36.41 -41.01
C LEU A 9 9.73 34.97 -40.65
N LEU A 10 10.65 34.23 -40.02
CA LEU A 10 10.33 32.96 -39.39
C LEU A 10 9.66 33.27 -38.04
N LEU A 11 8.32 33.22 -37.98
CA LEU A 11 7.62 33.13 -36.69
C LEU A 11 7.79 31.69 -36.17
N ALA A 12 8.88 31.45 -35.44
CA ALA A 12 9.02 30.24 -34.64
C ALA A 12 8.14 30.40 -33.39
N GLY A 13 6.91 29.90 -33.45
CA GLY A 13 6.07 29.75 -32.27
C GLY A 13 6.77 28.83 -31.26
N THR A 14 7.23 29.38 -30.14
CA THR A 14 7.74 28.58 -29.03
C THR A 14 6.56 27.90 -28.35
N TYR A 15 6.31 26.64 -28.70
CA TYR A 15 5.45 25.75 -27.92
C TYR A 15 6.12 25.53 -26.56
N THR A 16 5.77 26.33 -25.56
CA THR A 16 6.10 26.01 -24.17
C THR A 16 5.18 24.86 -23.73
N ASN A 17 5.68 23.63 -23.82
CA ASN A 17 5.07 22.53 -23.09
C ASN A 17 5.27 22.82 -21.60
N VAL A 18 4.24 23.37 -20.96
CA VAL A 18 4.16 23.43 -19.50
C VAL A 18 3.90 22.00 -19.05
N TRP A 19 4.96 21.27 -18.75
CA TRP A 19 4.86 19.96 -18.08
C TRP A 19 4.36 20.22 -16.65
N GLY A 20 3.04 20.35 -16.50
CA GLY A 20 2.42 20.36 -15.19
C GLY A 20 2.77 19.07 -14.47
N GLN A 21 3.14 19.16 -13.19
CA GLN A 21 3.35 17.98 -12.35
C GLN A 21 2.08 17.13 -12.38
N LYS A 22 2.17 15.91 -12.91
CA LYS A 22 1.08 14.94 -12.82
C LYS A 22 0.84 14.67 -11.33
N VAL A 23 -0.29 15.13 -10.81
CA VAL A 23 -0.72 14.82 -9.46
C VAL A 23 -0.95 13.31 -9.40
N LEU A 24 -0.08 12.59 -8.68
CA LEU A 24 -0.14 11.14 -8.58
C LEU A 24 -1.29 10.69 -7.69
N PHE A 25 -1.62 11.45 -6.65
CA PHE A 25 -2.74 11.19 -5.74
C PHE A 25 -3.67 12.40 -5.75
N PRO A 26 -4.79 12.35 -6.49
CA PRO A 26 -5.76 13.43 -6.42
C PRO A 26 -6.38 13.49 -5.02
N GLU A 27 -6.84 14.67 -4.62
CA GLU A 27 -7.60 14.85 -3.39
C GLU A 27 -8.83 13.92 -3.41
N ILE A 28 -9.07 13.25 -2.28
CA ILE A 28 -10.25 12.40 -2.09
C ILE A 28 -11.29 13.17 -1.27
N ASP A 29 -12.57 12.86 -1.48
CA ASP A 29 -13.65 13.42 -0.68
C ASP A 29 -13.40 13.12 0.81
N THR A 30 -13.39 14.17 1.64
CA THR A 30 -13.16 14.03 3.08
C THR A 30 -14.36 13.43 3.81
N ASN A 31 -15.54 13.37 3.17
CA ASN A 31 -16.71 12.63 3.64
C ASN A 31 -16.72 11.17 3.17
N TYR A 32 -15.59 10.64 2.71
CA TYR A 32 -15.47 9.27 2.24
C TYR A 32 -15.71 8.25 3.37
N ALA A 33 -16.92 7.67 3.40
CA ALA A 33 -17.26 6.50 4.21
C ALA A 33 -16.91 5.22 3.44
N GLY A 34 -15.62 5.01 3.22
CA GLY A 34 -15.11 3.97 2.33
C GLY A 34 -15.35 2.54 2.81
N LYS A 35 -15.98 1.72 1.96
CA LYS A 35 -15.94 0.25 2.03
C LYS A 35 -14.91 -0.37 1.08
N THR A 36 -14.22 0.47 0.31
CA THR A 36 -13.25 0.08 -0.73
C THR A 36 -11.94 0.84 -0.56
N VAL A 37 -10.89 0.37 -1.23
CA VAL A 37 -9.61 1.09 -1.31
C VAL A 37 -9.61 1.91 -2.60
N SER A 38 -9.43 3.22 -2.48
CA SER A 38 -9.25 4.11 -3.62
C SER A 38 -7.75 4.27 -3.89
N LEU A 39 -7.31 3.89 -5.08
CA LEU A 39 -5.94 4.09 -5.55
C LEU A 39 -5.97 4.96 -6.81
N PRO A 40 -4.90 5.72 -7.07
CA PRO A 40 -4.70 6.27 -8.39
C PRO A 40 -4.66 5.14 -9.43
N GLY A 41 -4.93 5.49 -10.69
CA GLY A 41 -4.76 4.54 -11.80
C GLY A 41 -3.31 4.01 -11.89
N SER A 42 -3.08 3.10 -12.84
CA SER A 42 -1.78 2.44 -13.07
C SER A 42 -0.54 3.33 -12.78
N PRO A 43 0.45 2.84 -12.01
CA PRO A 43 0.74 1.42 -11.72
C PRO A 43 0.31 0.91 -10.33
N PHE A 44 -0.41 1.70 -9.53
CA PHE A 44 -0.71 1.34 -8.15
C PHE A 44 -1.69 0.17 -8.04
N LYS A 45 -1.40 -0.75 -7.11
CA LYS A 45 -2.22 -1.93 -6.79
C LYS A 45 -2.22 -2.14 -5.28
N TYR A 46 -3.22 -2.84 -4.78
CA TYR A 46 -3.23 -3.35 -3.41
C TYR A 46 -3.62 -4.82 -3.42
N SER A 47 -3.19 -5.54 -2.39
CA SER A 47 -3.66 -6.88 -2.06
C SER A 47 -3.95 -6.94 -0.56
N VAL A 48 -4.80 -7.89 -0.17
CA VAL A 48 -5.09 -8.16 1.24
C VAL A 48 -4.21 -9.33 1.66
N LEU A 49 -3.30 -9.10 2.60
CA LEU A 49 -2.40 -10.14 3.14
C LEU A 49 -2.95 -10.79 4.39
N PHE A 50 -3.71 -10.05 5.18
CA PHE A 50 -4.25 -10.50 6.45
C PHE A 50 -5.56 -9.79 6.74
N ARG A 51 -6.57 -10.52 7.22
CA ARG A 51 -7.88 -9.96 7.51
C ARG A 51 -8.57 -10.68 8.67
N GLN A 52 -9.20 -9.89 9.52
CA GLN A 52 -10.08 -10.35 10.58
C GLN A 52 -11.16 -11.30 10.03
N ASP A 53 -11.46 -12.36 10.78
CA ASP A 53 -12.53 -13.33 10.45
C ASP A 53 -12.32 -14.09 9.11
N GLU A 54 -11.15 -13.96 8.46
CA GLU A 54 -10.82 -14.64 7.21
C GLU A 54 -9.48 -15.40 7.32
N SER A 55 -8.43 -14.74 7.80
CA SER A 55 -7.11 -15.35 7.96
C SER A 55 -7.10 -16.36 9.10
N ILE A 56 -6.46 -17.51 8.91
CA ILE A 56 -6.32 -18.52 9.95
C ILE A 56 -5.02 -18.26 10.73
N VAL A 57 -5.10 -18.22 12.06
CA VAL A 57 -3.96 -18.01 12.95
C VAL A 57 -3.84 -19.13 13.98
N LYS A 58 -2.61 -19.35 14.45
CA LYS A 58 -2.26 -20.38 15.44
C LYS A 58 -1.65 -19.74 16.67
N THR A 59 -2.00 -20.29 17.82
CA THR A 59 -1.37 -19.97 19.11
C THR A 59 -0.12 -20.80 19.33
N SER A 60 0.75 -20.36 20.23
CA SER A 60 1.91 -21.14 20.68
C SER A 60 1.53 -22.49 21.29
N GLY A 61 0.34 -22.59 21.88
CA GLY A 61 -0.22 -23.83 22.44
C GLY A 61 -0.84 -24.78 21.41
N GLY A 62 -0.78 -24.46 20.11
CA GLY A 62 -1.32 -25.29 19.03
C GLY A 62 -2.83 -25.09 18.76
N GLY A 63 -3.52 -24.25 19.54
CA GLY A 63 -4.88 -23.81 19.23
C GLY A 63 -4.92 -23.00 17.94
N GLN A 64 -6.01 -23.09 17.20
CA GLN A 64 -6.20 -22.42 15.91
C GLN A 64 -7.57 -21.75 15.87
N GLY A 65 -7.66 -20.62 15.17
CA GLY A 65 -8.92 -19.94 14.90
C GLY A 65 -8.76 -18.87 13.83
N LEU A 66 -9.81 -18.09 13.62
CA LEU A 66 -9.76 -16.94 12.73
C LEU A 66 -9.03 -15.78 13.38
N ALA A 67 -8.37 -14.98 12.55
CA ALA A 67 -7.67 -13.78 12.95
C ALA A 67 -8.65 -12.84 13.65
N ARG A 68 -8.21 -12.33 14.80
CA ARG A 68 -8.92 -11.28 15.51
C ARG A 68 -8.73 -9.93 14.80
N GLY A 69 -9.47 -8.94 15.27
CA GLY A 69 -9.63 -7.64 14.64
C GLY A 69 -8.88 -6.49 15.31
N ASN A 70 -9.36 -5.29 15.00
CA ASN A 70 -8.84 -4.01 15.48
C ASN A 70 -7.32 -3.89 15.28
N HIS A 71 -6.89 -4.05 14.03
CA HIS A 71 -5.48 -3.97 13.66
C HIS A 71 -5.00 -2.53 13.75
N ASP A 72 -3.88 -2.31 14.43
CA ASP A 72 -3.24 -0.99 14.54
C ASP A 72 -1.77 -1.11 14.13
N PHE A 73 -0.86 -1.30 15.11
CA PHE A 73 0.56 -1.49 14.82
C PHE A 73 0.80 -2.64 13.85
N THR A 74 1.52 -2.34 12.77
CA THR A 74 2.04 -3.33 11.81
C THR A 74 3.53 -3.11 11.60
N GLY A 75 4.31 -4.19 11.58
CA GLY A 75 5.76 -4.15 11.36
C GLY A 75 6.20 -5.15 10.29
N TYR A 76 7.32 -4.86 9.64
CA TYR A 76 7.98 -5.78 8.71
C TYR A 76 9.44 -5.97 9.15
N ILE A 77 9.86 -7.22 9.33
CA ILE A 77 11.23 -7.59 9.65
C ILE A 77 11.80 -8.35 8.45
N PRO A 78 12.81 -7.81 7.75
CA PRO A 78 13.40 -8.48 6.59
C PRO A 78 14.10 -9.77 7.00
N ILE A 79 13.89 -10.84 6.22
CA ILE A 79 14.71 -12.05 6.28
C ILE A 79 15.89 -11.82 5.32
N ASP A 80 17.12 -12.05 5.80
CA ASP A 80 18.36 -11.86 5.04
C ASP A 80 18.50 -10.46 4.40
N GLY A 81 17.92 -9.43 5.04
CA GLY A 81 17.94 -8.05 4.53
C GLY A 81 17.03 -7.80 3.32
N SER A 82 16.16 -8.75 2.96
CA SER A 82 15.29 -8.66 1.80
C SER A 82 14.12 -7.69 1.99
N SER A 83 13.88 -6.85 0.99
CA SER A 83 12.66 -6.01 0.90
C SER A 83 11.46 -6.77 0.32
N GLN A 84 11.62 -8.05 -0.01
CA GLN A 84 10.61 -8.89 -0.68
C GLN A 84 10.35 -10.21 0.06
N HIS A 85 10.95 -10.40 1.22
CA HIS A 85 10.82 -11.61 2.02
C HIS A 85 11.12 -11.29 3.48
N GLY A 86 10.14 -11.47 4.35
CA GLY A 86 10.25 -11.07 5.75
C GLY A 86 9.09 -11.53 6.62
N TYR A 87 9.17 -11.27 7.91
CA TYR A 87 8.06 -11.46 8.83
C TYR A 87 7.22 -10.20 8.92
N VAL A 88 5.91 -10.34 8.78
CA VAL A 88 4.92 -9.31 9.06
C VAL A 88 4.34 -9.54 10.45
N ILE A 89 4.33 -8.48 11.25
CA ILE A 89 3.75 -8.45 12.59
C ILE A 89 2.49 -7.61 12.52
N VAL A 90 1.35 -8.13 12.97
CA VAL A 90 0.08 -7.41 13.05
C VAL A 90 -0.40 -7.43 14.50
N ASN A 91 -0.52 -6.27 15.11
CA ASN A 91 -1.11 -6.09 16.44
C ASN A 91 -2.64 -6.14 16.37
N HIS A 92 -3.25 -6.65 17.43
CA HIS A 92 -4.70 -6.68 17.64
C HIS A 92 -5.02 -5.87 18.90
N GLU A 93 -5.54 -4.65 18.76
CA GLU A 93 -5.79 -3.74 19.89
C GLU A 93 -7.17 -4.01 20.53
N LEU A 94 -7.30 -5.15 21.18
CA LEU A 94 -8.58 -5.62 21.73
C LEU A 94 -8.60 -5.62 23.26
N SER A 95 -9.80 -5.55 23.83
CA SER A 95 -10.04 -5.60 25.29
C SER A 95 -11.05 -6.69 25.69
N ASP A 96 -11.55 -7.48 24.73
CA ASP A 96 -12.49 -8.58 24.96
C ASP A 96 -11.77 -9.88 25.34
N SER A 97 -12.51 -10.75 26.04
CA SER A 97 -12.03 -12.08 26.44
C SER A 97 -12.16 -13.09 25.31
N ASN A 98 -11.18 -13.98 25.13
CA ASN A 98 -11.24 -15.05 24.14
C ASN A 98 -10.66 -16.36 24.67
N SER A 99 -11.44 -17.45 24.61
CA SER A 99 -11.04 -18.75 25.15
C SER A 99 -9.92 -19.43 24.35
N THR A 100 -9.73 -19.06 23.09
CA THR A 100 -8.70 -19.64 22.20
C THR A 100 -7.42 -18.82 22.24
N PHE A 101 -7.55 -17.49 22.20
CA PHE A 101 -6.43 -16.56 22.02
C PHE A 101 -5.99 -15.83 23.29
N GLY A 102 -6.72 -16.02 24.39
CA GLY A 102 -6.53 -15.25 25.63
C GLY A 102 -7.26 -13.91 25.59
N ASP A 103 -7.25 -13.24 26.73
CA ASP A 103 -7.98 -11.99 26.93
C ASP A 103 -7.20 -10.78 26.43
N GLY A 104 -7.93 -9.78 25.94
CA GLY A 104 -7.38 -8.56 25.40
C GLY A 104 -6.82 -8.74 23.99
N GLY A 105 -5.75 -8.00 23.70
CA GLY A 105 -5.09 -7.97 22.39
C GLY A 105 -4.05 -9.05 22.18
N GLY A 106 -3.08 -8.74 21.33
CA GLY A 106 -1.95 -9.62 21.03
C GLY A 106 -1.35 -9.32 19.67
N MET A 107 -0.52 -10.24 19.19
CA MET A 107 0.10 -10.10 17.86
C MET A 107 -0.02 -11.40 17.07
N THR A 108 -0.23 -11.26 15.77
CA THR A 108 0.01 -12.33 14.80
C THR A 108 1.30 -12.03 14.05
N VAL A 109 2.14 -13.05 13.90
CA VAL A 109 3.35 -12.98 13.07
C VAL A 109 3.23 -14.03 11.98
N PHE A 110 3.46 -13.64 10.74
CA PHE A 110 3.51 -14.55 9.61
C PHE A 110 4.63 -14.15 8.65
N GLU A 111 5.18 -15.13 7.96
CA GLU A 111 6.15 -14.90 6.88
C GLU A 111 5.39 -14.41 5.64
N ALA A 112 5.91 -13.38 4.98
CA ALA A 112 5.39 -12.85 3.74
C ALA A 112 6.49 -12.77 2.69
N LYS A 113 6.16 -13.07 1.43
CA LYS A 113 7.11 -13.08 0.31
C LYS A 113 6.48 -12.59 -0.98
N VAL A 114 7.25 -11.85 -1.77
CA VAL A 114 6.87 -11.51 -3.14
C VAL A 114 7.10 -12.72 -4.04
N VAL A 115 6.03 -13.22 -4.63
CA VAL A 115 6.03 -14.31 -5.61
C VAL A 115 5.32 -13.79 -6.86
N ASN A 116 6.00 -13.84 -8.01
CA ASN A 116 5.49 -13.31 -9.29
C ASN A 116 5.03 -11.84 -9.24
N GLY A 117 5.65 -11.03 -8.38
CA GLY A 117 5.32 -9.61 -8.21
C GLY A 117 4.16 -9.32 -7.26
N GLU A 118 3.63 -10.33 -6.59
CA GLU A 118 2.57 -10.18 -5.59
C GLU A 118 3.03 -10.69 -4.22
N TRP A 119 2.65 -9.99 -3.17
CA TRP A 119 2.88 -10.44 -1.80
C TRP A 119 1.92 -11.59 -1.45
N GLN A 120 2.48 -12.63 -0.84
CA GLN A 120 1.79 -13.80 -0.32
C GLN A 120 2.21 -14.05 1.12
#